data_AF-A0A2V5HG82-F1
#
_entry.id   AF-A0A2V5HG82-F1
#
_cell.length_a   1.000
_cell.length_b   1.000
_cell.length_c   1.000
_cell.angle_alpha   90.00
_cell.angle_beta   90.00
_cell.angle_gamma   90.00
#
_symmetry.space_group_name_H-M   'P 1'
#
loop_
_entity.id
_entity.type
_entity.pdbx_description
1 polymer ?
#
loop_
_entity_poly.entity_id
_entity_poly.type
_entity_poly.pdbx_seq_one_letter_code
_entity_poly.pdbx_strand_id
1 'polypeptide(L)'
;MSHDTMQNALNVKFERACTKGDLQEVQRALASGQLSADQLDTGLQLATLHAHPHIVAALFDAGVPMTPGAVGSLCGKDGGQQDPRVIRLFFDRGLNPRKCTTSRGEPLLRFFGSDCAREFLERGVDPNRCGPRKVSPLVSALGKVRKDGGAVFDLLVEYGATVDAGLFFNALVWGTDSAIKTRFLLSRGLDPNATTSAEMGHAFTCGGPLRARAGHQDSAGCGRGSDGSIGMREFRGSKPHGACRFAVTEMFGEFWHEKHMSADTQAPYRCTRRSSSFSDGTGDPQAAHYRHQKVADF
;
A
#
# COMPACT_ATOMS: atom_id res chain seq x y z
N MET A 1 18.29 -9.34 -49.15
CA MET A 1 18.16 -9.22 -47.68
C MET A 1 17.91 -10.62 -47.14
N SER A 2 18.55 -11.02 -46.03
CA SER A 2 18.33 -12.36 -45.48
C SER A 2 16.94 -12.47 -44.85
N HIS A 3 16.39 -13.68 -44.83
CA HIS A 3 15.10 -14.01 -44.21
C HIS A 3 15.02 -13.49 -42.76
N ASP A 4 16.11 -13.63 -42.00
CA ASP A 4 16.20 -13.17 -40.62
C ASP A 4 16.07 -11.65 -40.46
N THR A 5 16.55 -10.89 -41.46
CA THR A 5 16.42 -9.42 -41.43
C THR A 5 14.97 -8.98 -41.62
N MET A 6 14.24 -9.65 -42.52
CA MET A 6 12.82 -9.38 -42.75
C MET A 6 11.97 -9.76 -41.54
N GLN A 7 12.25 -10.92 -40.93
CA GLN A 7 11.54 -11.39 -39.75
C GLN A 7 11.74 -10.45 -38.56
N ASN A 8 12.96 -9.96 -38.35
CA ASN A 8 13.24 -8.98 -37.30
C ASN A 8 12.54 -7.64 -37.56
N ALA A 9 12.48 -7.18 -38.81
CA ALA A 9 11.78 -5.95 -39.17
C ALA A 9 10.27 -6.07 -38.93
N LEU A 10 9.66 -7.21 -39.24
CA LEU A 10 8.24 -7.48 -38.95
C LEU A 10 7.98 -7.42 -37.44
N ASN A 11 8.80 -8.09 -36.64
CA ASN A 11 8.64 -8.11 -35.18
C ASN A 11 8.75 -6.71 -34.57
N VAL A 12 9.79 -5.95 -34.94
CA VAL A 12 9.98 -4.58 -34.45
C VAL A 12 8.80 -3.68 -34.82
N LYS A 13 8.21 -3.87 -36.02
CA LYS A 13 7.03 -3.14 -36.45
C LYS A 13 5.79 -3.53 -35.63
N PHE A 14 5.61 -4.83 -35.38
CA PHE A 14 4.52 -5.37 -34.58
C PHE A 14 4.55 -4.89 -33.12
N GLU A 15 5.71 -4.97 -32.45
CA GLU A 15 5.86 -4.48 -31.07
C GLU A 15 5.58 -2.97 -30.97
N ARG A 16 6.06 -2.20 -31.95
CA ARG A 16 5.78 -0.77 -32.04
C ARG A 16 4.29 -0.50 -32.22
N ALA A 17 3.60 -1.28 -33.05
CA ALA A 17 2.16 -1.17 -33.24
C ALA A 17 1.39 -1.48 -31.94
N CYS A 18 1.76 -2.54 -31.22
CA CYS A 18 1.20 -2.89 -29.92
C CYS A 18 1.40 -1.77 -28.88
N THR A 19 2.59 -1.16 -28.86
CA THR A 19 2.89 -0.03 -27.96
C THR A 19 2.08 1.22 -28.29
N LYS A 20 1.91 1.52 -29.59
CA LYS A 20 1.23 2.74 -30.06
C LYS A 20 -0.29 2.62 -30.15
N GLY A 21 -0.86 1.43 -30.04
CA GLY A 21 -2.30 1.24 -30.20
C GLY A 21 -2.75 1.11 -31.66
N ASP A 22 -1.84 0.82 -32.60
CA ASP A 22 -2.17 0.67 -34.03
C ASP A 22 -2.75 -0.71 -34.33
N LEU A 23 -4.08 -0.80 -34.30
CA LEU A 23 -4.82 -2.03 -34.55
C LEU A 23 -4.59 -2.59 -35.95
N GLN A 24 -4.52 -1.72 -36.96
CA GLN A 24 -4.44 -2.16 -38.35
C GLN A 24 -3.09 -2.83 -38.64
N GLU A 25 -2.00 -2.28 -38.10
CA GLU A 25 -0.68 -2.91 -38.21
C GLU A 25 -0.59 -4.21 -37.42
N VAL A 26 -1.20 -4.28 -36.23
CA VAL A 26 -1.29 -5.54 -35.47
C VAL A 26 -2.04 -6.60 -36.26
N GLN A 27 -3.22 -6.29 -36.79
CA GLN A 27 -4.02 -7.23 -37.58
C GLN A 27 -3.30 -7.70 -38.84
N ARG A 28 -2.58 -6.79 -39.54
CA ARG A 28 -1.75 -7.16 -40.69
C ARG A 28 -0.61 -8.11 -40.31
N ALA A 29 0.04 -7.86 -39.18
CA ALA A 29 1.09 -8.74 -38.69
C ALA A 29 0.54 -10.12 -38.27
N LEU A 30 -0.63 -10.17 -37.60
CA LEU A 30 -1.30 -11.43 -37.26
C LEU A 30 -1.71 -12.22 -38.50
N ALA A 31 -2.29 -11.56 -39.50
CA ALA A 31 -2.72 -12.20 -40.75
C ALA A 31 -1.55 -12.78 -41.57
N SER A 32 -0.32 -12.30 -41.36
CA SER A 32 0.86 -12.85 -42.02
C SER A 32 1.18 -14.29 -41.57
N GLY A 33 0.76 -14.68 -40.36
CA GLY A 33 1.09 -15.98 -39.76
C GLY A 33 2.57 -16.20 -39.48
N GLN A 34 3.41 -15.16 -39.60
CA GLN A 34 4.86 -15.26 -39.48
C GLN A 34 5.37 -15.07 -38.05
N LEU A 35 4.55 -14.58 -37.12
CA LEU A 35 4.98 -14.29 -35.75
C LEU A 35 5.14 -15.57 -34.91
N SER A 36 6.22 -15.65 -34.14
CA SER A 36 6.41 -16.74 -33.16
C SER A 36 5.53 -16.54 -31.92
N ALA A 37 5.36 -17.60 -31.13
CA ALA A 37 4.61 -17.53 -29.87
C ALA A 37 5.19 -16.48 -28.89
N ASP A 38 6.51 -16.38 -28.79
CA ASP A 38 7.18 -15.41 -27.92
C ASP A 38 6.97 -13.96 -28.38
N GLN A 39 6.93 -13.75 -29.70
CA GLN A 39 6.64 -12.43 -30.28
C GLN A 39 5.19 -12.02 -29.98
N LEU A 40 4.24 -12.96 -30.15
CA LEU A 40 2.84 -12.73 -29.83
C LEU A 40 2.62 -12.44 -28.34
N ASP A 41 3.28 -13.18 -27.45
CA ASP A 41 3.24 -12.94 -26.00
C ASP A 41 3.81 -11.56 -25.65
N THR A 42 4.94 -11.18 -26.24
CA THR A 42 5.54 -9.84 -26.07
C THR A 42 4.58 -8.75 -26.53
N GLY A 43 3.92 -8.94 -27.68
CA GLY A 43 2.87 -8.03 -28.17
C GLY A 43 1.71 -7.89 -27.19
N LEU A 44 1.23 -9.00 -26.62
CA LEU A 44 0.15 -9.00 -25.62
C LEU A 44 0.58 -8.27 -24.34
N GLN A 45 1.80 -8.51 -23.86
CA GLN A 45 2.35 -7.80 -22.72
C GLN A 45 2.40 -6.28 -22.96
N LEU A 46 2.89 -5.85 -24.12
CA LEU A 46 2.99 -4.43 -24.49
C LEU A 46 1.61 -3.78 -24.62
N ALA A 47 0.68 -4.42 -25.34
CA ALA A 47 -0.68 -3.90 -25.50
C ALA A 47 -1.42 -3.76 -24.16
N THR A 48 -1.22 -4.73 -23.26
CA THR A 48 -1.79 -4.73 -21.90
C THR A 48 -1.15 -3.64 -21.03
N LEU A 49 0.19 -3.52 -21.06
CA LEU A 49 0.94 -2.51 -20.30
C LEU A 49 0.53 -1.09 -20.69
N HIS A 50 0.19 -0.89 -21.96
CA HIS A 50 -0.23 0.39 -22.54
C HIS A 50 -1.74 0.60 -22.61
N ALA A 51 -2.53 -0.31 -22.02
CA ALA A 51 -3.98 -0.19 -21.91
C ALA A 51 -4.71 -0.07 -23.27
N HIS A 52 -4.35 -0.89 -24.25
CA HIS A 52 -4.99 -0.93 -25.58
C HIS A 52 -6.00 -2.09 -25.70
N PRO A 53 -7.26 -1.93 -25.21
CA PRO A 53 -8.21 -3.04 -25.11
C PRO A 53 -8.54 -3.67 -26.47
N HIS A 54 -8.59 -2.89 -27.54
CA HIS A 54 -8.87 -3.40 -28.89
C HIS A 54 -7.76 -4.29 -29.44
N ILE A 55 -6.50 -4.00 -29.12
CA ILE A 55 -5.37 -4.86 -29.48
C ILE A 55 -5.36 -6.12 -28.63
N VAL A 56 -5.57 -5.98 -27.31
CA VAL A 56 -5.65 -7.13 -26.40
C VAL A 56 -6.75 -8.10 -26.85
N ALA A 57 -7.92 -7.57 -27.22
CA ALA A 57 -9.02 -8.38 -27.75
C ALA A 57 -8.60 -9.12 -29.04
N ALA A 58 -8.01 -8.42 -30.01
CA ALA A 58 -7.55 -9.02 -31.26
C ALA A 58 -6.49 -10.12 -31.05
N LEU A 59 -5.57 -9.94 -30.10
CA LEU A 59 -4.57 -10.94 -29.77
C LEU A 59 -5.20 -12.17 -29.11
N PHE A 60 -6.15 -11.98 -28.20
CA PHE A 60 -6.88 -13.10 -27.62
C PHE A 60 -7.77 -13.80 -28.66
N ASP A 61 -8.39 -13.09 -29.61
CA ASP A 61 -9.16 -13.68 -30.72
C ASP A 61 -8.28 -14.48 -31.67
N ALA A 62 -7.01 -14.09 -31.84
CA ALA A 62 -6.00 -14.86 -32.56
C ALA A 62 -5.47 -16.09 -31.77
N GLY A 63 -6.00 -16.35 -30.57
CA GLY A 63 -5.63 -17.51 -29.76
C GLY A 63 -4.31 -17.36 -28.99
N VAL A 64 -3.79 -16.14 -28.83
CA VAL A 64 -2.58 -15.90 -28.04
C VAL A 64 -2.84 -16.30 -26.58
N PRO A 65 -2.02 -17.19 -25.98
CA PRO A 65 -2.24 -17.67 -24.63
C PRO A 65 -1.98 -16.57 -23.61
N MET A 66 -2.75 -16.60 -22.52
CA MET A 66 -2.54 -15.70 -21.40
C MET A 66 -1.39 -16.20 -20.53
N THR A 67 -0.23 -15.54 -20.63
CA THR A 67 0.96 -15.87 -19.84
C THR A 67 1.00 -15.11 -18.50
N PRO A 68 1.79 -15.56 -17.52
CA PRO A 68 2.05 -14.78 -16.30
C PRO A 68 2.66 -13.40 -16.58
N GLY A 69 3.44 -13.26 -17.66
CA GLY A 69 3.97 -11.98 -18.11
C GLY A 69 2.85 -11.02 -18.51
N ALA A 70 1.93 -11.48 -19.36
CA ALA A 70 0.75 -10.70 -19.77
C ALA A 70 -0.12 -10.29 -18.57
N VAL A 71 -0.37 -11.20 -17.63
CA VAL A 71 -1.08 -10.88 -16.38
C VAL A 71 -0.32 -9.85 -15.55
N GLY A 72 1.01 -9.99 -15.45
CA GLY A 72 1.86 -9.04 -14.73
C GLY A 72 1.79 -7.63 -15.30
N SER A 73 1.67 -7.50 -16.62
CA SER A 73 1.53 -6.22 -17.33
C SER A 73 0.20 -5.50 -17.06
N LEU A 74 -0.78 -6.14 -16.42
CA LEU A 74 -2.02 -5.47 -16.01
C LEU A 74 -1.77 -4.29 -15.07
N CYS A 75 -0.65 -4.25 -14.35
CA CYS A 75 -0.29 -3.11 -13.47
C CYS A 75 -0.16 -1.77 -14.21
N GLY A 76 -0.02 -1.81 -15.55
CA GLY A 76 0.10 -0.62 -16.40
C GLY A 76 1.47 0.06 -16.29
N LYS A 77 1.79 0.89 -17.27
CA LYS A 77 3.11 1.54 -17.40
C LYS A 77 3.51 2.41 -16.19
N ASP A 78 2.54 3.10 -15.59
CA ASP A 78 2.77 4.06 -14.50
C ASP A 78 2.11 3.63 -13.17
N GLY A 79 2.01 2.33 -12.93
CA GLY A 79 1.63 1.77 -11.63
C GLY A 79 0.20 2.09 -11.19
N GLY A 80 -0.76 1.98 -12.12
CA GLY A 80 -2.18 2.15 -11.83
C GLY A 80 -3.02 2.75 -12.95
N GLN A 81 -2.39 3.30 -13.99
CA GLN A 81 -3.08 3.73 -15.22
C GLN A 81 -3.35 2.51 -16.09
N GLN A 82 -4.57 1.97 -15.97
CA GLN A 82 -5.05 0.84 -16.74
C GLN A 82 -6.50 1.10 -17.14
N ASP A 83 -6.93 0.51 -18.26
CA ASP A 83 -8.32 0.55 -18.69
C ASP A 83 -9.08 -0.65 -18.08
N PRO A 84 -10.21 -0.45 -17.39
CA PRO A 84 -10.99 -1.55 -16.82
C PRO A 84 -11.44 -2.58 -17.87
N ARG A 85 -11.60 -2.17 -19.14
CA ARG A 85 -11.93 -3.09 -20.25
C ARG A 85 -10.82 -4.11 -20.50
N VAL A 86 -9.56 -3.75 -20.30
CA VAL A 86 -8.44 -4.70 -20.40
C VAL A 86 -8.56 -5.76 -19.31
N ILE A 87 -8.84 -5.36 -18.07
CA ILE A 87 -9.03 -6.30 -16.95
C ILE A 87 -10.21 -7.23 -17.23
N ARG A 88 -11.34 -6.70 -17.73
CA ARG A 88 -12.50 -7.51 -18.14
C ARG A 88 -12.11 -8.57 -19.16
N LEU A 89 -11.39 -8.19 -20.22
CA LEU A 89 -10.94 -9.13 -21.26
C LEU A 89 -10.13 -10.30 -20.67
N PHE A 90 -9.24 -10.03 -19.71
CA PHE A 90 -8.48 -11.11 -19.05
C PHE A 90 -9.40 -12.05 -18.25
N PHE A 91 -10.33 -11.52 -17.46
CA PHE A 91 -11.25 -12.38 -16.72
C PHE A 91 -12.23 -13.14 -17.61
N ASP A 92 -12.70 -12.52 -18.70
CA ASP A 92 -13.57 -13.17 -19.69
C ASP A 92 -12.85 -14.31 -20.43
N ARG A 93 -11.51 -14.27 -20.48
CA ARG A 93 -10.64 -15.37 -20.95
C ARG A 93 -10.20 -16.33 -19.84
N GLY A 94 -10.83 -16.28 -18.67
CA GLY A 94 -10.62 -17.26 -17.61
C GLY A 94 -9.43 -16.96 -16.68
N LEU A 95 -8.98 -15.70 -16.59
CA LEU A 95 -8.02 -15.31 -15.55
C LEU A 95 -8.55 -15.70 -14.17
N ASN A 96 -7.82 -16.55 -13.46
CA ASN A 96 -8.20 -16.96 -12.12
C ASN A 96 -7.92 -15.82 -11.11
N PRO A 97 -8.91 -15.38 -10.32
CA PRO A 97 -8.73 -14.35 -9.28
C PRO A 97 -7.57 -14.62 -8.31
N ARG A 98 -7.29 -15.91 -8.01
CA ARG A 98 -6.18 -16.32 -7.15
C ARG A 98 -4.81 -16.20 -7.82
N LYS A 99 -4.75 -15.99 -9.14
CA LYS A 99 -3.51 -15.79 -9.90
C LYS A 99 -3.28 -14.35 -10.35
N CYS A 100 -4.10 -13.40 -9.88
CA CYS A 100 -3.95 -11.96 -10.18
C CYS A 100 -2.76 -11.35 -9.42
N THR A 101 -1.54 -11.69 -9.84
CA THR A 101 -0.29 -11.19 -9.27
C THR A 101 0.65 -10.66 -10.33
N THR A 102 1.47 -9.67 -9.98
CA THR A 102 2.62 -9.23 -10.77
C THR A 102 3.66 -10.35 -10.90
N SER A 103 4.66 -10.16 -11.77
CA SER A 103 5.82 -11.05 -11.90
C SER A 103 6.60 -11.24 -10.59
N ARG A 104 6.50 -10.29 -9.65
CA ARG A 104 7.10 -10.36 -8.31
C ARG A 104 6.18 -11.01 -7.26
N GLY A 105 5.03 -11.53 -7.66
CA GLY A 105 4.05 -12.14 -6.76
C GLY A 105 3.22 -11.14 -5.96
N GLU A 106 3.36 -9.83 -6.19
CA GLU A 106 2.50 -8.83 -5.54
C GLU A 106 1.07 -8.89 -6.12
N PRO A 107 0.01 -8.87 -5.28
CA PRO A 107 -1.37 -8.80 -5.72
C PRO A 107 -1.60 -7.60 -6.62
N LEU A 108 -2.24 -7.79 -7.76
CA LEU A 108 -2.47 -6.70 -8.73
C LEU A 108 -3.39 -5.60 -8.18
N LEU A 109 -4.38 -5.98 -7.37
CA LEU A 109 -5.40 -5.08 -6.80
C LEU A 109 -4.82 -3.83 -6.11
N ARG A 110 -3.65 -3.94 -5.47
CA ARG A 110 -3.02 -2.81 -4.74
C ARG A 110 -2.62 -1.63 -5.65
N PHE A 111 -2.44 -1.86 -6.95
CA PHE A 111 -1.90 -0.85 -7.88
C PHE A 111 -2.98 0.05 -8.48
N PHE A 112 -4.25 -0.36 -8.49
CA PHE A 112 -5.30 0.31 -9.26
C PHE A 112 -6.04 1.44 -8.56
N GLY A 113 -6.69 2.29 -9.36
CA GLY A 113 -7.76 3.21 -8.93
C GLY A 113 -9.12 2.49 -8.79
N SER A 114 -10.18 3.23 -8.47
CA SER A 114 -11.49 2.68 -8.12
C SER A 114 -12.08 1.80 -9.21
N ASP A 115 -12.07 2.25 -10.46
CA ASP A 115 -12.77 1.57 -11.55
C ASP A 115 -12.12 0.23 -11.88
N CYS A 116 -10.79 0.21 -12.00
CA CYS A 116 -10.04 -1.01 -12.19
C CYS A 116 -10.10 -1.93 -10.97
N ALA A 117 -10.03 -1.39 -9.74
CA ALA A 117 -10.15 -2.18 -8.53
C ALA A 117 -11.52 -2.87 -8.43
N ARG A 118 -12.60 -2.19 -8.83
CA ARG A 118 -13.96 -2.74 -8.88
C ARG A 118 -14.02 -3.98 -9.76
N GLU A 119 -13.41 -3.96 -10.94
CA GLU A 119 -13.36 -5.13 -11.82
C GLU A 119 -12.70 -6.36 -11.17
N PHE A 120 -11.60 -6.18 -10.44
CA PHE A 120 -10.97 -7.30 -9.73
C PHE A 120 -11.88 -7.82 -8.60
N LEU A 121 -12.49 -6.91 -7.84
CA LEU A 121 -13.31 -7.24 -6.68
C LEU A 121 -14.61 -7.95 -7.07
N GLU A 122 -15.30 -7.48 -8.11
CA GLU A 122 -16.51 -8.12 -8.65
C GLU A 122 -16.24 -9.54 -9.17
N ARG A 123 -14.99 -9.83 -9.56
CA ARG A 123 -14.56 -11.18 -9.99
C ARG A 123 -14.04 -12.04 -8.83
N GLY A 124 -14.17 -11.58 -7.58
CA GLY A 124 -13.85 -12.37 -6.38
C GLY A 124 -12.37 -12.37 -6.00
N VAL A 125 -11.62 -11.32 -6.39
CA VAL A 125 -10.27 -11.13 -5.86
C VAL A 125 -10.35 -10.72 -4.40
N ASP A 126 -9.61 -11.43 -3.55
CA ASP A 126 -9.56 -11.16 -2.11
C ASP A 126 -8.90 -9.80 -1.82
N PRO A 127 -9.62 -8.84 -1.20
CA PRO A 127 -9.08 -7.51 -0.87
C PRO A 127 -8.04 -7.52 0.24
N ASN A 128 -7.92 -8.62 0.99
CA ASN A 128 -6.95 -8.80 2.07
C ASN A 128 -5.70 -9.56 1.63
N ARG A 129 -5.65 -10.03 0.38
CA ARG A 129 -4.51 -10.78 -0.13
C ARG A 129 -3.27 -9.90 -0.15
N CYS A 130 -2.18 -10.42 0.39
CA CYS A 130 -0.89 -9.73 0.43
C CYS A 130 0.19 -10.47 -0.32
N GLY A 131 1.11 -9.68 -0.87
CA GLY A 131 2.28 -10.18 -1.58
C GLY A 131 3.44 -10.47 -0.64
N PRO A 132 4.60 -10.84 -1.20
CA PRO A 132 5.84 -11.04 -0.46
C PRO A 132 6.25 -9.85 0.41
N ARG A 133 5.90 -8.61 0.02
CA ARG A 133 6.14 -7.40 0.82
C ARG A 133 5.25 -7.24 2.03
N LYS A 134 4.23 -8.10 2.20
CA LYS A 134 3.24 -8.06 3.28
C LYS A 134 2.47 -6.74 3.40
N VAL A 135 2.44 -5.95 2.34
CA VAL A 135 1.65 -4.71 2.30
C VAL A 135 0.30 -5.01 1.67
N SER A 136 -0.78 -4.76 2.42
CA SER A 136 -2.14 -5.00 1.95
C SER A 136 -2.58 -4.00 0.87
N PRO A 137 -3.57 -4.38 0.04
CA PRO A 137 -4.25 -3.44 -0.86
C PRO A 137 -4.77 -2.21 -0.11
N LEU A 138 -5.31 -2.40 1.09
CA LEU A 138 -5.85 -1.32 1.92
C LEU A 138 -4.77 -0.32 2.37
N VAL A 139 -3.60 -0.79 2.80
CA VAL A 139 -2.44 0.09 3.10
C VAL A 139 -1.98 0.86 1.86
N SER A 140 -2.02 0.23 0.69
CA SER A 140 -1.67 0.90 -0.56
C SER A 140 -2.70 1.97 -0.96
N ALA A 141 -3.99 1.71 -0.71
CA ALA A 141 -5.08 2.68 -0.92
C ALA A 141 -4.98 3.88 0.04
N LEU A 142 -4.54 3.66 1.28
CA LEU A 142 -4.27 4.75 2.23
C LEU A 142 -3.21 5.73 1.68
N GLY A 143 -2.22 5.23 0.95
CA GLY A 143 -1.24 6.05 0.24
C GLY A 143 -1.81 6.90 -0.90
N LYS A 144 -3.04 6.62 -1.34
CA LYS A 144 -3.73 7.31 -2.44
C LYS A 144 -4.78 8.32 -1.98
N VAL A 145 -5.13 8.37 -0.69
CA VAL A 145 -6.20 9.23 -0.12
C VAL A 145 -6.11 10.68 -0.58
N ARG A 146 -4.91 11.26 -0.67
CA ARG A 146 -4.74 12.63 -1.16
C ARG A 146 -5.17 12.82 -2.62
N LYS A 147 -5.00 11.79 -3.45
CA LYS A 147 -5.28 11.81 -4.89
C LYS A 147 -6.74 11.48 -5.19
N ASP A 148 -7.32 10.53 -4.47
CA ASP A 148 -8.66 9.97 -4.77
C ASP A 148 -9.70 10.20 -3.67
N GLY A 149 -9.38 10.98 -2.63
CA GLY A 149 -10.26 11.23 -1.50
C GLY A 149 -10.56 10.00 -0.64
N GLY A 150 -9.85 8.88 -0.85
CA GLY A 150 -10.12 7.60 -0.20
C GLY A 150 -11.08 6.70 -0.97
N ALA A 151 -11.45 7.03 -2.21
CA ALA A 151 -12.39 6.22 -3.00
C ALA A 151 -11.97 4.74 -3.14
N VAL A 152 -10.68 4.46 -3.37
CA VAL A 152 -10.19 3.07 -3.42
C VAL A 152 -10.24 2.40 -2.05
N PHE A 153 -9.95 3.15 -0.99
CA PHE A 153 -9.99 2.62 0.38
C PHE A 153 -11.42 2.17 0.71
N ASP A 154 -12.40 3.03 0.44
CA ASP A 154 -13.81 2.78 0.71
C ASP A 154 -14.32 1.56 -0.04
N LEU A 155 -13.97 1.48 -1.33
CA LEU A 155 -14.31 0.34 -2.17
C LEU A 155 -13.73 -0.98 -1.63
N LEU A 156 -12.48 -0.97 -1.16
CA LEU A 156 -11.88 -2.17 -0.55
C LEU A 156 -12.63 -2.58 0.72
N VAL A 157 -13.02 -1.62 1.56
CA VAL A 157 -13.82 -1.89 2.78
C VAL A 157 -15.20 -2.43 2.44
N GLU A 158 -15.87 -1.87 1.43
CA GLU A 158 -17.16 -2.35 0.91
C GLU A 158 -17.10 -3.83 0.53
N TYR A 159 -15.97 -4.28 -0.05
CA TYR A 159 -15.74 -5.67 -0.43
C TYR A 159 -15.09 -6.54 0.66
N GLY A 160 -15.03 -6.06 1.90
CA GLY A 160 -14.59 -6.85 3.06
C GLY A 160 -13.10 -6.77 3.39
N ALA A 161 -12.41 -5.71 2.99
CA ALA A 161 -11.07 -5.43 3.52
C ALA A 161 -11.09 -5.20 5.03
N THR A 162 -10.18 -5.84 5.76
CA THR A 162 -10.04 -5.70 7.20
C THR A 162 -9.46 -4.34 7.53
N VAL A 163 -10.20 -3.56 8.32
CA VAL A 163 -9.78 -2.25 8.83
C VAL A 163 -9.33 -2.43 10.27
N ASP A 164 -8.04 -2.23 10.54
CA ASP A 164 -7.47 -2.35 11.88
C ASP A 164 -6.64 -1.11 12.28
N ALA A 165 -6.38 -0.98 13.57
CA ALA A 165 -5.67 0.16 14.14
C ALA A 165 -4.21 0.27 13.66
N GLY A 166 -3.60 -0.82 13.17
CA GLY A 166 -2.28 -0.83 12.55
C GLY A 166 -2.18 0.04 11.29
N LEU A 167 -3.31 0.44 10.71
CA LEU A 167 -3.35 1.46 9.65
C LEU A 167 -2.79 2.82 10.12
N PHE A 168 -2.92 3.18 11.39
CA PHE A 168 -2.29 4.41 11.92
C PHE A 168 -0.77 4.35 11.88
N PHE A 169 -0.17 3.19 12.20
CA PHE A 169 1.27 3.00 12.06
C PHE A 169 1.70 3.17 10.59
N ASN A 170 0.93 2.62 9.65
CA ASN A 170 1.19 2.79 8.23
C ASN A 170 1.04 4.26 7.77
N ALA A 171 0.06 4.99 8.32
CA ALA A 171 -0.12 6.42 8.06
C ALA A 171 1.08 7.26 8.51
N LEU A 172 1.72 6.87 9.62
CA LEU A 172 2.84 7.60 10.25
C LEU A 172 4.22 7.22 9.70
N VAL A 173 4.50 5.92 9.56
CA VAL A 173 5.85 5.41 9.20
C VAL A 173 6.18 5.66 7.75
N TRP A 174 5.19 5.55 6.86
CA TRP A 174 5.41 5.68 5.41
C TRP A 174 5.17 7.11 4.90
N GLY A 175 5.44 8.09 5.77
CA GLY A 175 5.92 9.39 5.36
C GLY A 175 4.91 10.50 5.27
N THR A 176 5.15 11.35 4.27
CA THR A 176 4.44 12.57 3.92
C THR A 176 2.91 12.39 3.91
N ASP A 177 2.21 13.50 4.14
CA ASP A 177 0.75 13.56 4.26
C ASP A 177 0.19 12.72 5.44
N SER A 178 1.00 12.44 6.45
CA SER A 178 0.60 11.73 7.68
C SER A 178 -0.64 12.36 8.32
N ALA A 179 -0.70 13.70 8.40
CA ALA A 179 -1.87 14.41 8.92
C ALA A 179 -3.15 14.13 8.11
N ILE A 180 -3.05 14.07 6.77
CA ILE A 180 -4.21 13.79 5.90
C ILE A 180 -4.69 12.35 6.11
N LYS A 181 -3.76 11.39 6.11
CA LYS A 181 -4.06 9.96 6.31
C LYS A 181 -4.67 9.72 7.69
N THR A 182 -4.09 10.30 8.75
CA THR A 182 -4.60 10.19 10.11
C THR A 182 -6.00 10.80 10.23
N ARG A 183 -6.23 12.00 9.70
CA ARG A 183 -7.56 12.62 9.68
C ARG A 183 -8.59 11.78 8.92
N PHE A 184 -8.19 11.18 7.81
CA PHE A 184 -9.03 10.27 7.04
C PHE A 184 -9.41 9.01 7.83
N LEU A 185 -8.46 8.37 8.52
CA LEU A 185 -8.76 7.21 9.36
C LEU A 185 -9.67 7.59 10.55
N LEU A 186 -9.42 8.74 11.19
CA LEU A 186 -10.27 9.24 12.28
C LEU A 186 -11.70 9.54 11.83
N SER A 187 -11.89 10.09 10.62
CA SER A 187 -13.23 10.36 10.10
C SER A 187 -14.03 9.09 9.79
N ARG A 188 -13.36 7.92 9.73
CA ARG A 188 -13.97 6.60 9.63
C ARG A 188 -14.10 5.86 10.95
N GLY A 189 -13.90 6.58 12.06
CA GLY A 189 -14.16 6.08 13.40
C GLY A 189 -13.11 5.09 13.92
N LEU A 190 -11.94 4.98 13.27
CA LEU A 190 -10.85 4.18 13.83
C LEU A 190 -10.34 4.86 15.10
N ASP A 191 -10.31 4.11 16.20
CA ASP A 191 -9.72 4.57 17.46
C ASP A 191 -8.19 4.42 17.42
N PRO A 192 -7.42 5.52 17.51
CA PRO A 192 -5.96 5.46 17.54
C PRO A 192 -5.40 4.73 18.78
N ASN A 193 -6.17 4.64 19.87
CA ASN A 193 -5.74 3.99 21.10
C ASN A 193 -5.89 2.46 21.05
N ALA A 194 -6.72 1.94 20.15
CA ALA A 194 -6.91 0.49 19.96
C ALA A 194 -5.61 -0.23 19.55
N THR A 195 -4.64 0.52 19.00
CA THR A 195 -3.33 0.01 18.55
C THR A 195 -2.38 -0.43 19.68
N THR A 196 -2.73 -0.20 20.96
CA THR A 196 -1.79 -0.32 22.09
C THR A 196 -1.63 -1.73 22.68
N SER A 197 -2.39 -2.72 22.23
CA SER A 197 -2.35 -4.08 22.78
C SER A 197 -1.45 -5.02 21.96
N ALA A 198 -0.16 -5.12 22.32
CA ALA A 198 0.81 -6.17 21.92
C ALA A 198 1.14 -6.38 20.41
N GLU A 199 0.33 -5.86 19.49
CA GLU A 199 0.43 -6.12 18.05
C GLU A 199 1.33 -5.15 17.28
N MET A 200 1.82 -4.04 17.87
CA MET A 200 2.77 -3.16 17.16
C MET A 200 4.07 -3.86 16.74
N GLY A 201 4.45 -4.97 17.38
CA GLY A 201 5.55 -5.83 16.92
C GLY A 201 5.19 -6.73 15.72
N HIS A 202 3.89 -6.95 15.49
CA HIS A 202 3.32 -7.85 14.49
C HIS A 202 2.50 -7.13 13.40
N ALA A 203 2.33 -5.80 13.49
CA ALA A 203 1.54 -4.95 12.58
C ALA A 203 2.06 -4.90 11.11
N PHE A 204 2.97 -5.81 10.76
CA PHE A 204 3.51 -6.03 9.42
C PHE A 204 2.79 -7.17 8.66
N THR A 205 1.70 -7.75 9.16
CA THR A 205 1.16 -8.98 8.56
C THR A 205 -0.34 -8.91 8.30
N CYS A 206 -0.69 -9.11 7.04
CA CYS A 206 -2.00 -9.60 6.65
C CYS A 206 -2.16 -11.00 7.24
N GLY A 207 -2.88 -11.09 8.34
CA GLY A 207 -3.13 -12.31 9.07
C GLY A 207 -3.94 -11.96 10.31
N GLY A 208 -5.26 -12.15 10.24
CA GLY A 208 -6.09 -12.14 11.44
C GLY A 208 -5.66 -13.23 12.42
N PRO A 209 -6.21 -13.25 13.65
CA PRO A 209 -5.85 -14.22 14.66
C PRO A 209 -6.10 -15.65 14.15
N LEU A 210 -5.03 -16.42 14.01
CA LEU A 210 -5.06 -17.87 13.79
C LEU A 210 -5.84 -18.51 14.95
N ARG A 211 -7.09 -18.88 14.70
CA ARG A 211 -7.77 -19.88 15.53
C ARG A 211 -6.98 -21.18 15.41
N ALA A 212 -6.27 -21.53 16.49
CA ALA A 212 -5.47 -22.74 16.57
C ALA A 212 -6.34 -23.98 16.28
N ARG A 213 -6.09 -24.63 15.14
CA ARG A 213 -6.49 -26.01 14.92
C ARG A 213 -5.20 -26.83 14.91
N ALA A 214 -5.05 -27.66 15.94
CA ALA A 214 -3.94 -28.58 16.09
C ALA A 214 -3.88 -29.56 14.89
N GLY A 215 -2.69 -29.82 14.37
CA GLY A 215 -2.51 -30.87 13.37
C GLY A 215 -1.18 -30.83 12.61
N HIS A 216 -0.23 -31.61 13.11
CA HIS A 216 0.86 -32.30 12.39
C HIS A 216 1.97 -31.50 11.70
N GLN A 217 3.19 -31.74 12.22
CA GLN A 217 4.48 -31.44 11.62
C GLN A 217 4.77 -32.47 10.53
N ASP A 218 5.33 -32.02 9.41
CA ASP A 218 6.40 -32.74 8.71
C ASP A 218 7.24 -31.76 7.89
N SER A 219 8.48 -32.17 7.62
CA SER A 219 9.69 -31.35 7.51
C SER A 219 10.37 -31.45 6.13
N ALA A 220 11.41 -30.60 5.96
CA ALA A 220 12.42 -30.53 4.88
C ALA A 220 12.02 -29.75 3.60
N GLY A 221 12.89 -28.97 2.94
CA GLY A 221 14.29 -28.61 3.15
C GLY A 221 14.84 -27.81 1.94
N CYS A 222 15.77 -26.88 2.23
CA CYS A 222 16.87 -26.31 1.41
C CYS A 222 16.67 -25.64 0.02
N GLY A 223 17.31 -24.46 -0.13
CA GLY A 223 17.79 -23.94 -1.43
C GLY A 223 18.26 -22.47 -1.39
N ARG A 224 19.59 -22.24 -1.38
CA ARG A 224 20.25 -20.93 -1.41
C ARG A 224 20.28 -20.33 -2.83
N GLY A 225 20.27 -19.01 -2.94
CA GLY A 225 20.63 -18.27 -4.17
C GLY A 225 20.80 -16.78 -3.87
N SER A 226 21.88 -16.20 -4.39
CA SER A 226 22.59 -15.00 -3.93
C SER A 226 22.38 -13.74 -4.78
N ASP A 227 22.61 -12.61 -4.11
CA ASP A 227 23.06 -11.28 -4.56
C ASP A 227 22.21 -10.35 -5.44
N GLY A 228 22.14 -9.08 -4.98
CA GLY A 228 21.60 -7.92 -5.69
C GLY A 228 21.19 -6.77 -4.78
N SER A 229 22.06 -6.35 -3.85
CA SER A 229 21.79 -5.34 -2.83
C SER A 229 21.74 -3.91 -3.40
N ILE A 230 20.56 -3.27 -3.36
CA ILE A 230 20.44 -1.80 -3.38
C ILE A 230 20.20 -1.37 -1.93
N GLY A 231 21.08 -0.50 -1.43
CA GLY A 231 21.21 -0.17 -0.01
C GLY A 231 19.92 0.31 0.66
N MET A 232 19.34 -0.55 1.50
CA MET A 232 18.52 -0.11 2.62
C MET A 232 19.44 0.26 3.78
N ARG A 233 19.26 1.46 4.31
CA ARG A 233 19.93 1.94 5.52
C ARG A 233 19.54 1.01 6.68
N GLU A 234 20.49 0.21 7.11
CA GLU A 234 20.36 -0.78 8.17
C GLU A 234 20.15 -0.06 9.52
N PHE A 235 18.91 0.00 10.00
CA PHE A 235 18.62 0.40 11.39
C PHE A 235 18.92 -0.79 12.31
N ARG A 236 20.20 -1.02 12.64
CA ARG A 236 20.58 -1.84 13.79
C ARG A 236 20.59 -0.97 15.04
N GLY A 237 19.86 -1.40 16.06
CA GLY A 237 20.22 -1.11 17.45
C GLY A 237 19.57 0.10 18.12
N SER A 238 18.27 0.36 17.93
CA SER A 238 17.54 1.24 18.85
C SER A 238 16.14 0.69 19.12
N LYS A 239 15.87 0.35 20.39
CA LYS A 239 14.54 -0.06 20.85
C LYS A 239 13.54 1.07 20.53
N PRO A 240 12.49 0.84 19.72
CA PRO A 240 11.56 1.89 19.30
C PRO A 240 10.45 2.18 20.32
N HIS A 241 10.43 1.47 21.46
CA HIS A 241 9.30 1.47 22.39
C HIS A 241 8.95 2.84 23.01
N GLY A 242 9.92 3.77 23.09
CA GLY A 242 9.67 5.10 23.65
C GLY A 242 9.19 6.14 22.62
N ALA A 243 9.82 6.17 21.44
CA ALA A 243 9.63 7.26 20.48
C ALA A 243 8.28 7.21 19.74
N CYS A 244 7.79 6.02 19.37
CA CYS A 244 6.46 5.91 18.74
C CYS A 244 5.33 6.22 19.73
N ARG A 245 5.49 5.87 21.01
CA ARG A 245 4.49 6.15 22.05
C ARG A 245 4.39 7.65 22.31
N PHE A 246 5.52 8.37 22.31
CA PHE A 246 5.56 9.83 22.46
C PHE A 246 5.00 10.57 21.25
N ALA A 247 5.39 10.21 20.02
CA ALA A 247 4.95 10.91 18.81
C ALA A 247 3.44 10.75 18.53
N VAL A 248 2.86 9.60 18.87
CA VAL A 248 1.41 9.41 18.83
C VAL A 248 0.78 10.29 19.93
N THR A 249 1.21 10.19 21.19
CA THR A 249 0.58 10.93 22.28
C THR A 249 0.65 12.47 22.12
N GLU A 250 1.77 13.03 21.63
CA GLU A 250 1.90 14.48 21.38
C GLU A 250 1.05 14.95 20.20
N MET A 251 1.08 14.26 19.06
CA MET A 251 0.31 14.67 17.88
C MET A 251 -1.20 14.51 18.10
N PHE A 252 -1.62 13.55 18.91
CA PHE A 252 -3.01 13.38 19.32
C PHE A 252 -3.43 14.36 20.43
N GLY A 253 -2.51 14.73 21.35
CA GLY A 253 -2.77 15.74 22.39
C GLY A 253 -3.07 17.13 21.82
N GLU A 254 -2.34 17.54 20.78
CA GLU A 254 -2.61 18.81 20.08
C GLU A 254 -3.93 18.77 19.28
N PHE A 255 -4.28 17.64 18.68
CA PHE A 255 -5.48 17.48 17.87
C PHE A 255 -6.78 17.42 18.69
N TRP A 256 -6.73 16.84 19.90
CA TRP A 256 -7.85 16.84 20.85
C TRP A 256 -8.12 18.23 21.44
N HIS A 257 -7.08 19.06 21.62
CA HIS A 257 -7.23 20.43 22.11
C HIS A 257 -7.95 21.35 21.11
N GLU A 258 -7.80 21.14 19.80
CA GLU A 258 -8.42 21.98 18.78
C GLU A 258 -9.93 21.73 18.63
N LYS A 259 -10.41 20.50 18.88
CA LYS A 259 -11.83 20.13 18.72
C LYS A 259 -12.71 20.43 19.95
N HIS A 260 -12.10 20.73 21.10
CA HIS A 260 -12.82 20.99 22.36
C HIS A 260 -12.75 22.44 22.87
N MET A 261 -12.22 23.39 22.09
CA MET A 261 -12.18 24.82 22.45
C MET A 261 -13.24 25.70 21.76
N SER A 262 -14.29 25.11 21.17
CA SER A 262 -15.44 25.88 20.63
C SER A 262 -16.70 25.71 21.47
N ALA A 263 -16.58 25.86 22.79
CA ALA A 263 -17.70 26.17 23.68
C ALA A 263 -17.16 26.77 25.00
N ASP A 264 -17.39 28.07 25.18
CA ASP A 264 -17.45 28.85 26.41
C ASP A 264 -16.47 28.59 27.57
N THR A 265 -15.58 29.57 27.79
CA THR A 265 -15.43 30.39 29.02
C THR A 265 -13.95 30.71 29.26
N GLN A 266 -13.59 31.99 29.10
CA GLN A 266 -12.28 32.53 29.43
C GLN A 266 -12.03 32.53 30.94
N ALA A 267 -10.92 31.92 31.37
CA ALA A 267 -10.21 32.32 32.59
C ALA A 267 -8.70 32.00 32.42
N PRO A 268 -7.76 32.90 32.76
CA PRO A 268 -6.36 32.74 32.40
C PRO A 268 -5.58 32.02 33.51
N TYR A 269 -5.00 30.86 33.21
CA TYR A 269 -3.90 30.31 34.00
C TYR A 269 -2.56 30.76 33.42
N ARG A 270 -1.88 31.65 34.14
CA ARG A 270 -0.46 31.98 33.96
C ARG A 270 0.38 30.74 34.31
N CYS A 271 1.06 30.16 33.32
CA CYS A 271 2.08 29.15 33.55
C CYS A 271 3.46 29.84 33.62
N THR A 272 4.04 29.92 34.81
CA THR A 272 5.40 30.44 35.04
C THR A 272 6.42 29.38 34.61
N ARG A 273 7.21 29.73 33.60
CA ARG A 273 8.35 28.97 33.08
C ARG A 273 9.48 29.00 34.12
N ARG A 274 9.76 27.88 34.80
CA ARG A 274 10.92 27.75 35.70
C ARG A 274 12.09 27.18 34.90
N SER A 275 13.03 28.06 34.56
CA SER A 275 14.34 27.70 34.02
C SER A 275 15.23 27.15 35.14
N SER A 276 15.67 25.90 35.01
CA SER A 276 16.71 25.32 35.88
C SER A 276 18.07 25.55 35.25
N SER A 277 18.81 26.55 35.76
CA SER A 277 20.24 26.69 35.56
C SER A 277 21.00 25.94 36.66
N PHE A 278 21.96 25.15 36.21
CA PHE A 278 22.91 24.36 36.99
C PHE A 278 23.99 25.29 37.57
N SER A 279 24.25 25.23 38.88
CA SER A 279 25.49 25.73 39.48
C SER A 279 25.69 25.15 40.88
N ASP A 280 26.87 24.54 41.06
CA ASP A 280 27.44 24.02 42.30
C ASP A 280 27.54 25.08 43.43
N GLY A 281 27.46 24.63 44.68
CA GLY A 281 27.78 25.49 45.82
C GLY A 281 27.39 24.91 47.17
N THR A 282 28.39 24.38 47.86
CA THR A 282 28.43 23.90 49.26
C THR A 282 27.90 24.88 50.32
N GLY A 283 27.26 24.37 51.38
CA GLY A 283 27.16 25.07 52.67
C GLY A 283 25.84 24.88 53.43
N ASP A 284 25.88 24.06 54.48
CA ASP A 284 24.86 23.85 55.52
C ASP A 284 25.09 24.87 56.69
N PRO A 285 24.26 24.94 57.76
CA PRO A 285 22.85 25.32 57.85
C PRO A 285 22.62 26.47 58.88
N GLN A 286 21.49 27.19 58.83
CA GLN A 286 20.91 27.76 60.07
C GLN A 286 19.43 28.13 59.98
N ALA A 287 18.79 27.94 61.13
CA ALA A 287 17.37 27.98 61.44
C ALA A 287 16.69 29.33 61.23
N ALA A 288 15.41 29.29 60.85
CA ALA A 288 14.43 30.28 61.28
C ALA A 288 13.02 29.68 61.31
N HIS A 289 12.47 29.60 62.52
CA HIS A 289 11.05 29.50 62.84
C HIS A 289 10.19 30.44 61.99
N TYR A 290 9.02 29.99 61.51
CA TYR A 290 7.83 30.84 61.50
C TYR A 290 6.52 30.04 61.50
N ARG A 291 5.56 30.61 62.24
CA ARG A 291 4.28 30.07 62.71
C ARG A 291 3.30 29.67 61.60
N HIS A 292 2.59 28.57 61.84
CA HIS A 292 1.25 28.32 61.31
C HIS A 292 0.23 29.25 61.98
N GLN A 293 -0.57 29.95 61.17
CA GLN A 293 -1.81 30.58 61.62
C GLN A 293 -2.94 30.13 60.67
N LYS A 294 -3.89 29.40 61.25
CA LYS A 294 -5.16 29.03 60.65
C LYS A 294 -6.00 30.29 60.45
N VAL A 295 -6.63 30.43 59.29
CA VAL A 295 -7.86 31.21 59.13
C VAL A 295 -8.93 30.25 58.66
N ALA A 296 -10.04 30.24 59.37
CA ALA A 296 -11.28 29.55 59.06
C ALA A 296 -12.19 30.57 58.37
N ASP A 297 -12.81 30.18 57.26
CA ASP A 297 -13.85 30.97 56.61
C ASP A 297 -15.21 30.29 56.83
N PHE A 298 -16.12 31.08 57.38
CA PHE A 298 -17.57 31.04 57.15
C PHE A 298 -17.88 32.10 56.09
#